data_AF-A0A4Q3JJB1-F1
#
_entry.id   AF-A0A4Q3JJB1-F1
#
_cell.length_a   1.000
_cell.length_b   1.000
_cell.length_c   1.000
_cell.angle_alpha   90.00
_cell.angle_beta   90.00
_cell.angle_gamma   90.00
#
_symmetry.space_group_name_H-M   'P 1'
#
loop_
_entity.id
_entity.type
_entity.pdbx_description
1 polymer ?
#
loop_
_entity_poly.entity_id
_entity_poly.type
_entity_poly.pdbx_seq_one_letter_code
_entity_poly.pdbx_strand_id
1 'polypeptide(L)'
;MSCGHYWQVAPGRFRDPAQVVDFSSPAGFCWRQRMGATMVSFAGRTVLVVDDEFLIASMIEDIFARQGAEVLVATRTDEAAAHLADHHVDFAMIDYQMRATPSEEIWTELQARHIPFAFCTGSFAAEMHDRFPGITIVPKPFSEDLILDAARALVG
;
A
#
# COMPACT_ATOMS: atom_id res chain seq x y z
N MET A 1 -16.60 25.29 -23.78
CA MET A 1 -15.54 24.91 -22.81
C MET A 1 -15.55 23.40 -22.78
N SER A 2 -14.54 22.79 -23.41
CA SER A 2 -14.57 21.41 -23.91
C SER A 2 -14.63 20.34 -22.81
N CYS A 3 -15.30 19.24 -23.16
CA CYS A 3 -15.13 17.87 -22.64
C CYS A 3 -13.64 17.54 -22.46
N GLY A 4 -13.17 16.71 -21.53
CA GLY A 4 -13.71 15.56 -20.81
C GLY A 4 -12.58 14.52 -20.74
N HIS A 5 -12.53 13.66 -19.73
CA HIS A 5 -11.94 12.31 -19.80
C HIS A 5 -12.42 11.50 -18.60
N TYR A 6 -13.51 10.76 -18.83
CA TYR A 6 -13.94 9.67 -17.99
C TYR A 6 -12.92 8.53 -18.12
N TRP A 7 -12.44 8.01 -17.00
CA TRP A 7 -11.58 6.83 -16.95
C TRP A 7 -12.35 5.62 -17.48
N GLN A 8 -11.98 5.17 -18.69
CA GLN A 8 -12.36 3.86 -19.19
C GLN A 8 -11.39 2.83 -18.60
N VAL A 9 -11.82 2.17 -17.52
CA VAL A 9 -11.17 0.97 -17.00
C VAL A 9 -11.37 -0.19 -17.99
N ALA A 10 -10.27 -0.79 -18.44
CA ALA A 10 -10.30 -2.03 -19.19
C ALA A 10 -10.81 -3.17 -18.27
N PRO A 11 -11.65 -4.10 -18.75
CA PRO A 11 -12.16 -5.20 -17.93
C PRO A 11 -11.08 -6.28 -17.79
N GLY A 12 -10.19 -6.12 -16.83
CA GLY A 12 -9.18 -7.10 -16.43
C GLY A 12 -9.46 -7.64 -15.04
N ARG A 13 -10.26 -8.73 -14.98
CA ARG A 13 -10.41 -9.68 -13.86
C ARG A 13 -10.06 -9.15 -12.44
N PHE A 14 -10.93 -8.30 -11.90
CA PHE A 14 -10.94 -7.97 -10.47
C PHE A 14 -11.17 -9.25 -9.65
N ARG A 15 -10.29 -9.51 -8.68
CA ARG A 15 -10.51 -10.56 -7.66
C ARG A 15 -11.74 -10.19 -6.80
N ASP A 16 -12.39 -11.24 -6.32
CA ASP A 16 -13.66 -11.32 -5.60
C ASP A 16 -13.90 -10.20 -4.54
N PRO A 17 -15.06 -9.49 -4.56
CA PRO A 17 -15.42 -8.46 -3.57
C PRO A 17 -15.67 -8.96 -2.14
N ALA A 18 -15.47 -10.25 -1.83
CA ALA A 18 -15.71 -10.80 -0.49
C ALA A 18 -14.57 -10.56 0.55
N GLN A 19 -13.53 -9.79 0.26
CA GLN A 19 -12.41 -9.52 1.19
C GLN A 19 -12.34 -8.08 1.71
N VAL A 20 -13.48 -7.39 1.81
CA VAL A 20 -13.55 -6.17 2.62
C VAL A 20 -13.50 -6.57 4.09
N VAL A 21 -12.35 -6.37 4.74
CA VAL A 21 -12.24 -6.43 6.20
C VAL A 21 -12.96 -5.22 6.79
N ASP A 22 -14.20 -5.44 7.20
CA ASP A 22 -14.98 -4.49 8.00
C ASP A 22 -14.50 -4.55 9.46
N PHE A 23 -13.78 -3.51 9.89
CA PHE A 23 -13.28 -3.37 11.27
C PHE A 23 -14.33 -2.80 12.25
N SER A 24 -15.61 -2.73 11.87
CA SER A 24 -16.67 -2.17 12.72
C SER A 24 -17.64 -3.24 13.26
N SER A 25 -17.21 -4.08 14.21
CA SER A 25 -18.16 -4.88 15.01
C SER A 25 -17.75 -5.05 16.48
N PRO A 26 -18.53 -4.54 17.45
CA PRO A 26 -18.19 -4.57 18.87
C PRO A 26 -18.86 -5.73 19.63
N ALA A 27 -18.65 -6.98 19.20
CA ALA A 27 -19.17 -8.13 19.95
C ALA A 27 -18.23 -9.35 19.95
N GLY A 28 -17.64 -9.60 21.13
CA GLY A 28 -17.42 -10.96 21.63
C GLY A 28 -16.16 -11.68 21.16
N PHE A 29 -15.11 -11.57 21.97
CA PHE A 29 -13.95 -12.47 21.98
C PHE A 29 -14.38 -13.95 21.94
N CYS A 30 -14.14 -14.62 20.81
CA CYS A 30 -13.96 -16.07 20.74
C CYS A 30 -13.03 -16.41 19.57
N TRP A 31 -11.73 -16.14 19.72
CA TRP A 31 -10.71 -16.59 18.77
C TRP A 31 -10.50 -18.10 18.94
N ARG A 32 -11.40 -18.92 18.38
CA ARG A 32 -11.14 -20.36 18.21
C ARG A 32 -10.55 -20.56 16.83
N GLN A 33 -9.26 -20.88 16.82
CA GLN A 33 -8.44 -21.30 15.68
C GLN A 33 -9.21 -22.11 14.62
N ARG A 34 -9.17 -21.59 13.37
CA ARG A 34 -9.01 -22.36 12.13
C ARG A 34 -7.81 -21.74 11.42
N MET A 35 -6.67 -22.44 11.42
CA MET A 35 -6.22 -23.29 10.31
C MET A 35 -5.64 -22.45 9.16
N GLY A 36 -4.30 -22.37 9.12
CA GLY A 36 -3.54 -22.03 7.91
C GLY A 36 -3.64 -20.59 7.45
N ALA A 37 -3.23 -19.61 8.27
CA ALA A 37 -2.75 -18.38 7.67
C ALA A 37 -1.54 -18.75 6.82
N THR A 38 -1.68 -18.70 5.50
CA THR A 38 -0.53 -18.74 4.60
C THR A 38 0.44 -17.72 5.14
N MET A 39 1.56 -18.17 5.72
CA MET A 39 2.62 -17.26 6.15
C MET A 39 3.21 -16.69 4.87
N VAL A 40 2.60 -15.62 4.36
CA VAL A 40 3.17 -14.88 3.25
C VAL A 40 4.43 -14.25 3.80
N SER A 41 5.56 -14.83 3.43
CA SER A 41 6.89 -14.39 3.84
C SER A 41 7.29 -13.16 3.06
N PHE A 42 7.91 -12.18 3.72
CA PHE A 42 8.51 -11.04 3.03
C PHE A 42 9.96 -11.30 2.60
N ALA A 43 10.53 -12.45 2.98
CA ALA A 43 11.90 -12.81 2.64
C ALA A 43 12.12 -12.82 1.12
N GLY A 44 13.10 -12.04 0.66
CA GLY A 44 13.47 -11.94 -0.76
C GLY A 44 12.51 -11.12 -1.62
N ARG A 45 11.55 -10.40 -1.01
CA ARG A 45 10.74 -9.40 -1.70
C ARG A 45 11.38 -8.02 -1.58
N THR A 46 11.20 -7.19 -2.59
CA THR A 46 11.65 -5.80 -2.61
C THR A 46 10.45 -4.85 -2.44
N VAL A 47 10.50 -4.01 -1.40
CA VAL A 47 9.44 -3.07 -1.03
C VAL A 47 9.89 -1.65 -1.31
N LEU A 48 9.06 -0.87 -1.99
CA LEU A 48 9.28 0.57 -2.11
C LEU A 48 8.46 1.31 -1.03
N VAL A 49 9.13 2.06 -0.16
CA VAL A 49 8.49 2.92 0.84
C VAL A 49 8.68 4.37 0.42
N VAL A 50 7.58 5.10 0.24
CA VAL A 50 7.59 6.50 -0.20
C VAL A 50 6.86 7.37 0.82
N ASP A 51 7.59 8.21 1.54
CA ASP A 51 7.03 9.10 2.57
C ASP A 51 7.96 10.31 2.77
N ASP A 52 7.44 11.54 2.74
CA ASP A 52 8.28 12.75 2.91
C ASP A 52 8.78 12.93 4.35
N GLU A 53 8.18 12.22 5.31
CA GLU A 53 8.67 12.12 6.68
C GLU A 53 9.64 10.94 6.84
N PHE A 54 10.95 11.22 6.78
CA PHE A 54 12.00 10.19 6.91
C PHE A 54 11.83 9.25 8.12
N LEU A 55 11.34 9.77 9.26
CA LEU A 55 11.11 8.96 10.46
C LEU A 55 10.01 7.90 10.24
N ILE A 56 8.97 8.24 9.47
CA ILE A 56 7.90 7.30 9.12
C ILE A 56 8.43 6.28 8.12
N ALA A 57 9.14 6.73 7.08
CA ALA A 57 9.75 5.85 6.09
C ALA A 57 10.70 4.83 6.71
N SER A 58 11.59 5.29 7.61
CA SER A 58 12.57 4.44 8.31
C SER A 58 11.90 3.47 9.30
N MET A 59 10.78 3.85 9.92
CA MET A 59 9.99 2.93 10.75
C MET A 59 9.40 1.78 9.91
N ILE A 60 8.83 2.09 8.75
CA ILE A 60 8.28 1.07 7.84
C ILE A 60 9.41 0.18 7.29
N GLU A 61 10.57 0.78 6.97
CA GLU A 61 11.77 0.05 6.56
C GLU A 61 12.19 -0.98 7.61
N ASP A 62 12.34 -0.57 8.87
CA ASP A 62 12.71 -1.49 9.96
C ASP A 62 11.72 -2.66 10.09
N ILE A 63 10.42 -2.38 9.99
CA ILE A 63 9.36 -3.40 10.03
C ILE A 63 9.59 -4.46 8.95
N PHE A 64 9.79 -4.06 7.68
CA PHE A 64 9.97 -5.03 6.58
C PHE A 64 11.35 -5.68 6.57
N ALA A 65 12.41 -4.96 6.93
CA ALA A 65 13.76 -5.50 7.03
C ALA A 65 13.83 -6.63 8.07
N ARG A 66 13.14 -6.49 9.22
CA ARG A 66 13.02 -7.56 10.23
C ARG A 66 12.29 -8.81 9.71
N GLN A 67 11.49 -8.68 8.66
CA GLN A 67 10.82 -9.79 7.98
C GLN A 67 11.61 -10.34 6.78
N GLY A 68 12.83 -9.83 6.53
CA GLY A 68 13.73 -10.30 5.49
C GLY A 68 13.48 -9.71 4.09
N ALA A 69 12.67 -8.67 3.98
CA ALA A 69 12.51 -7.92 2.74
C ALA A 69 13.71 -6.99 2.49
N GLU A 70 13.99 -6.74 1.21
CA GLU A 70 14.79 -5.61 0.77
C GLU A 70 13.88 -4.37 0.71
N VAL A 71 14.32 -3.25 1.27
CA VAL A 71 13.51 -2.03 1.31
C VAL A 71 14.23 -0.91 0.59
N LEU A 72 13.54 -0.29 -0.36
CA LEU A 72 13.94 0.93 -1.04
C LEU A 72 13.16 2.08 -0.41
N VAL A 73 13.87 3.06 0.15
CA VAL A 73 13.25 4.21 0.81
C VAL A 73 13.39 5.44 -0.08
N ALA A 74 12.27 6.12 -0.33
CA ALA A 74 12.22 7.38 -1.05
C ALA A 74 11.51 8.44 -0.19
N THR A 75 12.17 9.58 0.03
CA THR A 75 11.54 10.74 0.70
C THR A 75 10.98 11.75 -0.28
N ARG A 76 11.23 11.53 -1.56
CA ARG A 76 10.83 12.39 -2.67
C ARG A 76 10.36 11.56 -3.86
N THR A 77 9.54 12.16 -4.71
CA THR A 77 9.01 11.48 -5.90
C THR A 77 10.08 11.14 -6.93
N ASP A 78 11.12 11.96 -7.10
CA ASP A 78 12.23 11.68 -8.02
C ASP A 78 13.07 10.48 -7.56
N GLU A 79 13.26 10.31 -6.26
CA GLU A 79 13.90 9.13 -5.67
C GLU A 79 13.04 7.87 -5.91
N ALA A 80 11.73 7.96 -5.68
CA ALA A 80 10.81 6.85 -5.94
C ALA A 80 10.79 6.45 -7.43
N ALA A 81 10.79 7.44 -8.33
CA ALA A 81 10.84 7.19 -9.78
C ALA A 81 12.17 6.53 -10.20
N ALA A 82 13.30 6.97 -9.64
CA ALA A 82 14.59 6.34 -9.87
C ALA A 82 14.59 4.88 -9.38
N HIS A 83 14.06 4.62 -8.18
CA HIS A 83 13.94 3.26 -7.67
C HIS A 83 13.09 2.37 -8.56
N LEU A 84 11.95 2.86 -9.05
CA LEU A 84 11.12 2.13 -9.99
C LEU A 84 11.83 1.87 -11.33
N ALA A 85 12.72 2.76 -11.77
CA ALA A 85 13.48 2.56 -13.01
C ALA A 85 14.60 1.52 -12.86
N ASP A 86 15.30 1.54 -11.73
CA ASP A 86 16.55 0.80 -11.55
C ASP A 86 16.38 -0.55 -10.83
N HIS A 87 15.26 -0.75 -10.13
CA HIS A 87 15.04 -1.93 -9.30
C HIS A 87 13.71 -2.63 -9.62
N HIS A 88 13.67 -3.92 -9.33
CA HIS A 88 12.43 -4.67 -9.22
C HIS A 88 11.74 -4.31 -7.91
N VAL A 89 10.41 -4.09 -7.95
CA VAL A 89 9.60 -3.78 -6.76
C VAL A 89 8.39 -4.71 -6.75
N ASP A 90 8.24 -5.49 -5.68
CA ASP A 90 7.13 -6.42 -5.51
C ASP A 90 5.85 -5.72 -5.05
N PHE A 91 5.98 -4.71 -4.19
CA PHE A 91 4.89 -3.87 -3.74
C PHE A 91 5.39 -2.53 -3.17
N ALA A 92 4.49 -1.57 -3.01
CA ALA A 92 4.83 -0.27 -2.44
C ALA A 92 3.92 0.18 -1.29
N MET A 93 4.49 0.95 -0.36
CA MET A 93 3.79 1.69 0.69
C MET A 93 3.99 3.19 0.42
N ILE A 94 2.91 3.92 0.15
CA ILE A 94 2.99 5.31 -0.33
C ILE A 94 2.24 6.22 0.62
N ASP A 95 2.87 7.29 1.11
CA ASP A 95 2.13 8.37 1.73
C ASP A 95 1.34 9.15 0.67
N TYR A 96 0.02 9.17 0.86
CA TYR A 96 -0.87 9.93 -0.01
C TYR A 96 -0.64 11.45 0.09
N GLN A 97 -0.22 11.95 1.26
CA GLN A 97 -0.20 13.39 1.57
C GLN A 97 1.13 14.10 1.27
N MET A 98 2.05 13.46 0.53
CA MET A 98 3.35 14.05 0.20
C MET A 98 3.22 15.45 -0.43
N ARG A 99 3.98 16.40 0.10
CA ARG A 99 3.80 17.84 -0.19
C ARG A 99 4.55 18.34 -1.42
N ALA A 100 5.54 17.59 -1.93
CA ALA A 100 6.63 18.14 -2.74
C ALA A 100 6.44 18.04 -4.27
N THR A 101 5.60 17.14 -4.78
CA THR A 101 5.39 16.85 -6.22
C THR A 101 4.10 16.00 -6.31
N PRO A 102 3.38 15.88 -7.45
CA PRO A 102 2.19 15.03 -7.48
C PRO A 102 2.61 13.60 -7.20
N SER A 103 2.40 13.13 -5.97
CA SER A 103 2.53 11.73 -5.58
C SER A 103 1.68 10.84 -6.50
N GLU A 104 0.70 11.43 -7.18
CA GLU A 104 -0.08 10.88 -8.28
C GLU A 104 0.73 10.27 -9.40
N GLU A 105 1.87 10.87 -9.75
CA GLU A 105 2.76 10.30 -10.76
C GLU A 105 3.30 8.95 -10.32
N ILE A 106 3.59 8.77 -9.03
CA ILE A 106 4.15 7.53 -8.49
C ILE A 106 3.13 6.40 -8.51
N TRP A 107 1.92 6.61 -7.97
CA TRP A 107 0.93 5.53 -7.99
C TRP A 107 0.34 5.26 -9.38
N THR A 108 0.32 6.25 -10.28
CA THR A 108 -0.02 6.02 -11.70
C THR A 108 1.02 5.12 -12.36
N GLU A 109 2.31 5.35 -12.09
CA GLU A 109 3.40 4.52 -12.59
C GLU A 109 3.33 3.09 -12.03
N LEU A 110 3.05 2.94 -10.73
CA LEU A 110 2.85 1.63 -10.11
C LEU A 110 1.68 0.87 -10.74
N GLN A 111 0.56 1.55 -11.01
CA GLN A 111 -0.59 0.97 -11.72
C GLN A 111 -0.22 0.53 -13.14
N ALA A 112 0.49 1.37 -13.90
CA ALA A 112 0.94 1.04 -15.25
C ALA A 112 1.84 -0.21 -15.28
N ARG A 113 2.65 -0.39 -14.22
CA ARG A 113 3.55 -1.53 -14.02
C ARG A 113 2.89 -2.74 -13.36
N HIS A 114 1.62 -2.65 -12.97
CA HIS A 114 0.89 -3.68 -12.22
C HIS A 114 1.55 -4.03 -10.88
N ILE A 115 2.23 -3.07 -10.25
CA ILE A 115 2.82 -3.23 -8.93
C ILE A 115 1.74 -2.91 -7.88
N PRO A 116 1.37 -3.86 -7.00
CA PRO A 116 0.38 -3.62 -5.96
C PRO A 116 0.93 -2.63 -4.91
N PHE A 117 0.08 -1.77 -4.37
CA PHE A 117 0.49 -0.78 -3.39
C PHE A 117 -0.61 -0.46 -2.38
N ALA A 118 -0.19 0.08 -1.24
CA ALA A 118 -1.08 0.63 -0.22
C ALA A 118 -0.82 2.12 0.01
N PHE A 119 -1.87 2.87 0.29
CA PHE A 119 -1.78 4.25 0.75
C PHE A 119 -1.67 4.31 2.26
N CYS A 120 -0.62 4.95 2.77
CA CYS A 120 -0.52 5.41 4.14
C CYS A 120 -1.11 6.83 4.21
N THR A 121 -2.07 7.09 5.10
CA THR A 121 -2.68 8.44 5.22
C THR A 121 -3.08 8.77 6.64
N GLY A 122 -2.75 9.96 7.13
CA GLY A 122 -3.13 10.40 8.50
C GLY A 122 -4.53 10.98 8.65
N SER A 123 -5.16 11.42 7.56
CA SER A 123 -6.50 12.04 7.59
C SER A 123 -7.37 11.48 6.48
N PHE A 124 -8.68 11.36 6.74
CA PHE A 124 -9.70 11.00 5.74
C PHE A 124 -9.61 9.58 5.14
N ALA A 125 -9.08 8.60 5.88
CA ALA A 125 -9.00 7.21 5.41
C ALA A 125 -10.36 6.62 4.95
N ALA A 126 -11.47 7.04 5.57
CA ALA A 126 -12.81 6.63 5.15
C ALA A 126 -13.21 7.20 3.77
N GLU A 127 -12.96 8.49 3.53
CA GLU A 127 -13.27 9.14 2.24
C GLU A 127 -12.36 8.65 1.11
N MET A 128 -11.17 8.16 1.46
CA MET A 128 -10.23 7.57 0.53
C MET A 128 -10.74 6.25 -0.07
N HIS A 129 -11.53 5.48 0.68
CA HIS A 129 -12.06 4.20 0.19
C HIS A 129 -13.07 4.41 -0.96
N ASP A 130 -13.90 5.45 -0.86
CA ASP A 130 -14.83 5.84 -1.93
C ASP A 130 -14.10 6.36 -3.18
N ARG A 131 -12.98 7.06 -2.97
CA ARG A 131 -12.18 7.64 -4.05
C ARG A 131 -11.30 6.62 -4.77
N PHE A 132 -10.83 5.59 -4.07
CA PHE A 132 -9.92 4.57 -4.60
C PHE A 132 -10.42 3.15 -4.29
N PRO A 133 -11.54 2.73 -4.90
CA PRO A 133 -12.10 1.41 -4.66
C PRO A 133 -11.10 0.32 -5.05
N GLY A 134 -10.80 -0.59 -4.12
CA GLY A 134 -9.89 -1.71 -4.33
C GLY A 134 -8.41 -1.42 -4.04
N ILE A 135 -8.04 -0.19 -3.65
CA ILE A 135 -6.70 0.11 -3.13
C ILE A 135 -6.68 -0.09 -1.61
N THR A 136 -5.60 -0.68 -1.10
CA THR A 136 -5.39 -0.88 0.34
C THR A 136 -5.06 0.46 1.00
N ILE A 137 -5.75 0.82 2.08
CA ILE A 137 -5.54 2.07 2.82
C ILE A 137 -5.14 1.74 4.26
N VAL A 138 -4.01 2.30 4.69
CA VAL A 138 -3.44 2.20 6.03
C VAL A 138 -3.55 3.56 6.72
N PRO A 139 -4.44 3.73 7.72
CA PRO A 139 -4.52 4.98 8.47
C PRO A 139 -3.27 5.18 9.33
N LYS A 140 -2.67 6.39 9.30
CA LYS A 140 -1.72 6.86 10.31
C LYS A 140 -2.53 7.35 11.54
N PRO A 141 -2.09 7.11 12.78
CA PRO A 141 -0.92 6.30 13.15
C PRO A 141 -1.19 4.81 12.97
N PHE A 142 -0.20 4.07 12.46
CA PHE A 142 -0.28 2.63 12.25
C PHE A 142 0.59 1.85 13.23
N SER A 143 0.20 0.60 13.51
CA SER A 143 1.02 -0.38 14.22
C SER A 143 1.82 -1.23 13.23
N GLU A 144 2.85 -1.92 13.73
CA GLU A 144 3.59 -2.92 12.95
C GLU A 144 2.66 -3.99 12.36
N ASP A 145 1.74 -4.54 13.17
CA ASP A 145 0.78 -5.55 12.71
C ASP A 145 -0.08 -5.05 11.55
N LEU A 146 -0.54 -3.80 11.60
CA LEU A 146 -1.37 -3.20 10.55
C LEU A 146 -0.61 -3.06 9.23
N ILE A 147 0.66 -2.65 9.29
CA ILE A 147 1.53 -2.56 8.10
C ILE A 147 1.76 -3.95 7.50
N LEU A 148 2.05 -4.94 8.33
CA LEU A 148 2.31 -6.31 7.87
C LEU A 148 1.05 -6.94 7.28
N ASP A 149 -0.12 -6.74 7.88
CA ASP A 149 -1.39 -7.25 7.37
C ASP A 149 -1.77 -6.61 6.03
N ALA A 150 -1.61 -5.29 5.91
CA ALA A 150 -1.81 -4.58 4.65
C ALA A 150 -0.88 -5.12 3.56
N ALA A 151 0.41 -5.30 3.86
CA ALA A 151 1.37 -5.82 2.90
C ALA A 151 1.09 -7.28 2.51
N ARG A 152 0.65 -8.13 3.45
CA ARG A 152 0.25 -9.51 3.14
C ARG A 152 -0.89 -9.56 2.13
N ALA A 153 -1.84 -8.62 2.21
CA ALA A 153 -2.94 -8.51 1.24
C ALA A 153 -2.48 -8.05 -0.16
N LEU A 154 -1.32 -7.40 -0.27
CA LEU A 154 -0.74 -6.99 -1.57
C LEU A 154 0.00 -8.14 -2.26
N VAL A 155 0.66 -9.01 -1.50
CA VAL A 155 1.54 -10.07 -2.03
C VAL A 155 0.96 -11.49 -1.96
N GLY A 156 -0.32 -11.64 -1.56
CA GLY A 156 -1.07 -12.91 -1.47
C GLY A 156 -2.45 -12.85 -2.13
#